data_AF-A0A0F2GQM3-F1
#
_entry.id   AF-A0A0F2GQM3-F1
#
_cell.length_a   1.000
_cell.length_b   1.000
_cell.length_c   1.000
_cell.angle_alpha   90.00
_cell.angle_beta   90.00
_cell.angle_gamma   90.00
#
_symmetry.space_group_name_H-M   'P 1'
#
loop_
_entity.id
_entity.type
_entity.pdbx_description
1 polymer ?
#
loop_
_entity_poly.entity_id
_entity_poly.type
_entity_poly.pdbx_seq_one_letter_code
_entity_poly.pdbx_strand_id
1 'polypeptide(L)'
;ALPSVRNISADMKINHLTVMKGYQLLVDEGLVEKKRGQGMFVAQGAIQQLRSAEKARFLEQQIPQIANTLQRLDMSVDELVQQLNPHMKGDQ
;
A
#
# COMPACT_ATOMS: atom_id res chain seq x y z
N ALA A 1 12.82 14.00 -4.70
CA ALA A 1 13.85 12.97 -4.42
C ALA A 1 13.53 12.36 -3.07
N LEU A 2 13.74 11.06 -2.88
CA LEU A 2 13.64 10.46 -1.56
C LEU A 2 14.78 11.02 -0.67
N PRO A 3 14.55 11.18 0.65
CA PRO A 3 15.60 11.53 1.60
C PRO A 3 16.72 10.48 1.58
N SER A 4 17.93 10.89 1.96
CA SER A 4 19.04 9.95 2.04
C SER A 4 18.80 8.91 3.14
N VAL A 5 19.37 7.71 2.98
CA VAL A 5 19.36 6.68 4.03
C VAL A 5 19.84 7.25 5.37
N ARG A 6 20.89 8.08 5.33
CA ARG A 6 21.46 8.70 6.54
C ARG A 6 20.47 9.65 7.24
N ASN A 7 19.68 10.42 6.48
CA ASN A 7 18.69 11.32 7.04
C ASN A 7 17.55 10.52 7.68
N ILE A 8 16.98 9.54 6.97
CA ILE A 8 15.90 8.70 7.51
C ILE A 8 16.34 7.90 8.74
N SER A 9 17.56 7.37 8.73
CA SER A 9 18.12 6.67 9.89
C SER A 9 18.20 7.57 11.12
N ALA A 10 18.58 8.84 10.95
CA ALA A 10 18.67 9.79 12.05
C ALA A 10 17.27 10.19 12.55
N ASP A 11 16.36 10.52 11.64
CA ASP A 11 15.00 10.98 11.96
C ASP A 11 14.18 9.89 12.66
N MET A 12 14.23 8.67 12.13
CA MET A 12 13.48 7.53 12.66
C MET A 12 14.23 6.79 13.78
N LYS A 13 15.49 7.15 14.06
CA LYS A 13 16.39 6.44 14.97
C LYS A 13 16.51 4.93 14.65
N ILE A 14 16.56 4.60 13.36
CA ILE A 14 16.65 3.23 12.84
C ILE A 14 18.06 2.97 12.29
N ASN A 15 18.56 1.74 12.46
CA ASN A 15 19.84 1.32 11.89
C ASN A 15 19.88 1.55 10.36
N HIS A 16 20.96 2.17 9.87
CA HIS A 16 21.17 2.47 8.45
C HIS A 16 21.11 1.24 7.54
N LEU A 17 21.52 0.06 8.01
CA LEU A 17 21.39 -1.18 7.24
C LEU A 17 19.92 -1.55 7.02
N THR A 18 19.06 -1.32 8.02
CA THR A 18 17.61 -1.58 7.93
C THR A 18 16.94 -0.61 6.95
N VAL A 19 17.27 0.68 7.02
CA VAL A 19 16.75 1.68 6.10
C VAL A 19 17.23 1.41 4.67
N MET A 20 18.52 1.07 4.50
CA MET A 20 19.07 0.68 3.21
C MET A 20 18.36 -0.55 2.64
N LYS A 21 18.10 -1.58 3.46
CA LYS A 21 17.37 -2.77 3.02
C LYS A 21 15.95 -2.43 2.59
N GLY A 22 15.25 -1.55 3.31
CA GLY A 22 13.92 -1.07 2.91
C GLY A 22 13.94 -0.35 1.57
N TYR A 23 14.93 0.53 1.35
CA TYR A 23 15.08 1.23 0.07
C TYR A 23 15.41 0.27 -1.07
N GLN A 24 16.21 -0.77 -0.81
CA GLN A 24 16.51 -1.80 -1.80
C GLN A 24 15.24 -2.59 -2.18
N LEU A 25 14.40 -2.95 -1.21
CA LEU A 25 13.14 -3.63 -1.50
C LEU A 25 12.23 -2.76 -2.39
N LEU A 26 12.15 -1.45 -2.12
CA LEU A 26 11.39 -0.52 -2.97
C LEU A 26 11.94 -0.41 -4.40
N VAL A 27 13.25 -0.59 -4.59
CA VAL A 27 13.87 -0.66 -5.93
C VAL A 27 13.54 -1.98 -6.61
N ASP A 28 13.66 -3.09 -5.87
CA ASP A 28 13.42 -4.43 -6.38
C ASP A 28 11.94 -4.60 -6.80
N GLU A 29 11.01 -3.94 -6.10
CA GLU A 29 9.58 -3.86 -6.42
C GLU A 29 9.27 -2.86 -7.56
N GLY A 30 10.27 -2.13 -8.07
CA GLY A 30 10.09 -1.14 -9.13
C GLY A 30 9.37 0.15 -8.69
N LEU A 31 9.17 0.34 -7.39
CA LEU A 31 8.50 1.52 -6.83
C LEU A 31 9.42 2.75 -6.74
N VAL A 32 10.73 2.52 -6.66
CA VAL A 32 11.77 3.56 -6.60
C VAL A 32 12.84 3.29 -7.65
N GLU A 33 13.27 4.33 -8.35
CA GLU A 33 14.35 4.31 -9.33
C GLU A 33 15.57 5.11 -8.86
N LYS A 34 16.76 4.63 -9.23
CA LYS A 34 18.01 5.35 -8.98
C LYS A 34 18.40 6.17 -10.20
N LYS A 35 18.46 7.50 -10.05
CA LYS A 35 18.98 8.41 -11.07
C LYS A 35 20.47 8.65 -10.82
N ARG A 36 21.32 8.33 -11.81
CA ARG A 36 22.79 8.48 -11.70
C ARG A 36 23.15 9.90 -11.27
N GLY A 37 23.91 10.02 -10.18
CA GLY A 37 24.36 11.29 -9.60
C GLY A 37 23.28 12.14 -8.91
N GLN A 38 22.01 11.73 -8.92
CA GLN A 38 20.88 12.54 -8.44
C GLN A 38 20.13 11.91 -7.25
N GLY A 39 20.40 10.64 -6.94
CA GLY A 39 19.78 9.92 -5.83
C GLY A 39 18.61 9.06 -6.24
N MET A 40 17.66 8.85 -5.32
CA MET A 40 16.54 7.93 -5.45
C MET A 40 15.22 8.68 -5.66
N PHE A 41 14.36 8.20 -6.54
CA PHE A 41 13.10 8.84 -6.90
C PHE A 41 11.98 7.81 -6.99
N VAL A 42 10.74 8.22 -6.69
CA VAL A 42 9.57 7.36 -6.93
C VAL A 42 9.46 7.11 -8.42
N ALA A 43 9.36 5.84 -8.82
CA ALA A 43 9.25 5.45 -10.21
C ALA A 43 7.91 5.94 -10.80
N GLN A 44 7.94 6.30 -12.07
CA GLN A 44 6.74 6.74 -12.77
C GLN A 44 5.75 5.57 -12.85
N GLY A 45 4.52 5.77 -12.34
CA GLY A 45 3.51 4.70 -12.28
C GLY A 45 3.55 3.84 -11.01
N ALA A 46 4.51 4.02 -10.10
CA ALA A 46 4.61 3.28 -8.83
C ALA A 46 3.32 3.35 -8.00
N ILE A 47 2.68 4.53 -7.95
CA ILE A 47 1.40 4.71 -7.23
C ILE A 47 0.30 3.83 -7.85
N GLN A 48 0.23 3.78 -9.18
CA GLN A 48 -0.78 3.01 -9.89
C GLN A 48 -0.55 1.50 -9.71
N GLN A 49 0.73 1.08 -9.73
CA GLN A 49 1.13 -0.29 -9.45
C GLN A 49 0.79 -0.70 -8.03
N LEU A 50 1.09 0.15 -7.04
CA LEU A 50 0.78 -0.10 -5.63
C LEU A 50 -0.73 -0.24 -5.41
N ARG A 51 -1.53 0.69 -5.95
CA ARG A 51 -3.00 0.61 -5.90
C ARG A 51 -3.54 -0.67 -6.53
N SER A 52 -2.96 -1.10 -7.64
CA SER A 52 -3.38 -2.31 -8.34
C SER A 52 -3.05 -3.56 -7.54
N ALA A 53 -1.85 -3.63 -6.95
CA ALA A 53 -1.42 -4.73 -6.09
C ALA A 53 -2.27 -4.80 -4.81
N GLU A 54 -2.57 -3.66 -4.19
CA GLU A 54 -3.43 -3.59 -3.01
C GLU A 54 -4.86 -4.03 -3.32
N LYS A 55 -5.42 -3.58 -4.46
CA LYS A 55 -6.73 -4.03 -4.94
C LYS A 55 -6.75 -5.55 -5.18
N ALA A 56 -5.71 -6.11 -5.81
CA ALA A 56 -5.61 -7.55 -6.02
C ALA A 56 -5.60 -8.31 -4.68
N ARG A 57 -4.76 -7.88 -3.73
CA ARG A 57 -4.71 -8.48 -2.38
C ARG A 57 -6.05 -8.41 -1.66
N PHE A 58 -6.75 -7.28 -1.75
CA PHE A 58 -8.08 -7.11 -1.18
C PHE A 58 -9.08 -8.11 -1.78
N LEU A 59 -9.10 -8.23 -3.11
CA LEU A 59 -10.00 -9.16 -3.80
C LEU A 59 -9.69 -10.63 -3.46
N GLU A 60 -8.41 -11.00 -3.36
CA GLU A 60 -7.99 -12.37 -3.10
C GLU A 60 -8.15 -12.79 -1.63
N GLN A 61 -7.92 -11.87 -0.69
CA GLN A 61 -7.84 -12.20 0.74
C GLN A 61 -9.04 -11.71 1.54
N GLN A 62 -9.52 -10.50 1.29
CA GLN A 62 -10.56 -9.85 2.09
C GLN A 62 -11.97 -10.25 1.63
N ILE A 63 -12.23 -10.25 0.32
CA ILE A 63 -13.56 -10.60 -0.22
C ILE A 63 -14.04 -11.99 0.24
N PRO A 64 -13.23 -13.06 0.22
CA PRO A 64 -13.67 -14.35 0.74
C PRO A 64 -14.00 -14.32 2.24
N GLN A 65 -13.25 -13.56 3.03
CA GLN A 65 -13.51 -13.41 4.48
C GLN A 65 -14.82 -12.67 4.74
N ILE A 66 -15.10 -11.62 3.95
CA ILE A 66 -16.37 -10.89 4.00
C ILE A 66 -17.52 -11.82 3.62
N ALA A 67 -17.40 -12.56 2.51
CA ALA A 67 -18.44 -13.50 2.07
C ALA A 67 -18.76 -14.56 3.15
N ASN A 68 -17.73 -15.16 3.75
CA ASN A 68 -17.90 -16.10 4.86
C ASN A 68 -18.59 -15.46 6.06
N THR A 69 -18.34 -14.17 6.31
CA THR A 69 -18.97 -13.44 7.42
C THR A 69 -20.43 -13.16 7.15
N LEU A 70 -20.76 -12.72 5.93
CA LEU A 70 -22.14 -12.51 5.49
C LEU A 70 -22.95 -13.80 5.63
N GLN A 71 -22.41 -14.94 5.16
CA GLN A 71 -23.06 -16.24 5.28
C GLN A 71 -23.32 -16.64 6.74
N ARG A 72 -22.35 -16.43 7.65
CA ARG A 72 -22.54 -16.75 9.07
C ARG A 72 -23.59 -15.88 9.75
N LEU A 73 -23.81 -14.67 9.24
CA LEU A 73 -24.75 -13.70 9.80
C LEU A 73 -26.11 -13.72 9.10
N ASP A 74 -26.31 -14.60 8.12
CA ASP A 74 -27.47 -14.61 7.23
C ASP A 74 -27.77 -13.24 6.62
N MET A 75 -26.70 -12.50 6.31
CA MET A 75 -26.75 -11.14 5.76
C MET A 75 -26.55 -11.18 4.25
N SER A 76 -27.42 -10.52 3.51
CA SER A 76 -27.32 -10.41 2.05
C SER A 76 -26.24 -9.41 1.61
N VAL A 77 -25.77 -9.56 0.38
CA VAL A 77 -24.82 -8.59 -0.22
C VAL A 77 -25.48 -7.21 -0.37
N ASP A 78 -26.78 -7.16 -0.66
CA ASP A 78 -27.51 -5.90 -0.80
C ASP A 78 -27.58 -5.13 0.53
N GLU A 79 -27.82 -5.83 1.65
CA GLU A 79 -27.76 -5.24 2.99
C GLU A 79 -26.37 -4.70 3.30
N LEU A 80 -25.30 -5.44 2.97
CA LEU A 80 -23.94 -4.94 3.12
C LEU A 80 -23.70 -3.65 2.31
N VAL A 81 -24.12 -3.62 1.04
CA VAL A 81 -23.97 -2.45 0.16
C VAL A 81 -24.76 -1.25 0.71
N GLN A 82 -25.97 -1.47 1.23
CA GLN A 82 -26.75 -0.43 1.88
C GLN A 82 -26.03 0.17 3.10
N GLN A 83 -25.37 -0.66 3.90
CA GLN A 83 -24.58 -0.19 5.06
C GLN A 83 -23.28 0.48 4.63
N LEU A 84 -22.63 0.07 3.53
CA LEU A 84 -21.39 0.67 3.06
C LEU A 84 -21.59 2.05 2.43
N ASN A 85 -22.67 2.26 1.69
CA ASN A 85 -22.92 3.49 0.93
C ASN A 85 -22.83 4.80 1.76
N PRO A 86 -23.38 4.88 2.99
CA PRO A 86 -23.19 6.05 3.85
C PRO A 86 -21.73 6.32 4.23
N HIS A 87 -20.93 5.28 4.47
CA HIS A 87 -19.53 5.40 4.86
C HIS A 87 -18.59 5.67 3.68
N MET A 88 -18.97 5.28 2.46
CA MET A 88 -18.22 5.59 1.24
C MET A 88 -18.41 7.01 0.73
N LYS A 89 -19.44 7.73 1.22
CA LYS A 89 -19.73 9.12 0.88
C LYS A 89 -19.09 10.15 1.83
N GLY A 90 -18.32 9.69 2.82
CA GLY A 90 -17.58 10.55 3.75
C GLY A 90 -16.14 10.76 3.31
N ASP A 91 -15.91 11.85 2.58
CA ASP A 91 -14.71 12.72 2.57
C ASP A 91 -14.82 13.62 1.32
N GLN A 92 -15.67 14.66 1.44
CA GLN A 92 -15.52 15.89 0.66
C GLN A 92 -14.62 16.86 1.42
#